data_AF-A0A2N5JMA7-F1
#
_entry.id   AF-A0A2N5JMA7-F1
#
_cell.length_a   1.000
_cell.length_b   1.000
_cell.length_c   1.000
_cell.angle_alpha   90.00
_cell.angle_beta   90.00
_cell.angle_gamma   90.00
#
_symmetry.space_group_name_H-M   'P 1'
#
loop_
_entity.id
_entity.type
_entity.pdbx_description
1 polymer ?
#
loop_
_entity_poly.entity_id
_entity_poly.type
_entity_poly.pdbx_seq_one_letter_code
_entity_poly.pdbx_strand_id
1 'polypeptide(L)'
;MSLLKDLTDTASLVQQLDLVITVDTMIGHLAGTFGVPTWIILPFAPDWRWFLKGSDTPWYRSVRLFRRFAQEDWLPAIRRVKQQLELQQLQFERIIEKEKYCRLIKNNPNYGEATIT
;
A
#
# COMPACT_ATOMS: atom_id res chain seq x y z
N MET A 1 -5.06 23.81 20.84
CA MET A 1 -4.29 22.60 21.21
C MET A 1 -3.70 22.00 19.95
N SER A 2 -2.39 21.75 19.88
CA SER A 2 -1.80 20.99 18.77
C SER A 2 -2.29 19.55 18.84
N LEU A 3 -2.81 19.02 17.73
CA LEU A 3 -3.33 17.66 17.59
C LEU A 3 -2.20 16.61 17.59
N LEU A 4 -0.98 17.02 17.25
CA LEU A 4 0.23 16.20 17.23
C LEU A 4 1.33 16.91 18.02
N LYS A 5 1.84 16.29 19.08
CA LYS A 5 2.82 16.89 19.99
C LYS A 5 4.17 16.19 19.88
N ASP A 6 4.18 14.90 19.60
CA ASP A 6 5.40 14.11 19.46
C ASP A 6 5.30 13.01 18.41
N LEU A 7 6.35 12.18 18.33
CA LEU A 7 6.42 11.05 17.39
C LEU A 7 5.48 9.90 17.78
N THR A 8 5.12 9.77 19.04
CA THR A 8 4.16 8.77 19.50
C THR A 8 2.78 9.08 18.91
N ASP A 9 2.35 10.34 19.00
CA ASP A 9 1.07 10.76 18.40
C ASP A 9 1.06 10.50 16.88
N THR A 10 2.18 10.79 16.21
CA THR A 10 2.32 10.54 14.77
C THR A 10 2.28 9.05 14.43
N ALA A 11 2.96 8.20 15.22
CA ALA A 11 2.94 6.75 15.07
C ALA A 11 1.54 6.16 15.29
N SER A 12 0.79 6.69 16.25
CA SER A 12 -0.60 6.28 16.51
C SER A 12 -1.52 6.59 15.35
N LEU A 13 -1.33 7.72 14.64
CA LEU A 13 -2.08 8.01 13.42
C LEU A 13 -1.65 7.10 12.26
N VAL A 14 -0.34 6.93 12.05
CA VAL A 14 0.20 6.10 10.96
C VAL A 14 -0.31 4.67 11.02
N GLN A 15 -0.42 4.08 12.22
CA GLN A 15 -0.92 2.72 12.41
C GLN A 15 -2.41 2.54 12.08
N GLN A 16 -3.18 3.62 11.97
CA GLN A 16 -4.61 3.57 11.60
C GLN A 16 -4.83 3.66 10.08
N LEU A 17 -3.79 3.87 9.29
CA LEU A 17 -3.90 4.03 7.84
C LEU A 17 -3.79 2.67 7.14
N ASP A 18 -4.62 2.46 6.11
CA ASP A 18 -4.53 1.29 5.24
C ASP A 18 -3.30 1.34 4.32
N LEU A 19 -2.83 2.55 3.99
CA LEU A 19 -1.69 2.81 3.11
C LEU A 19 -1.08 4.19 3.39
N VAL A 20 0.25 4.26 3.45
CA VAL A 20 1.01 5.52 3.49
C VAL A 20 1.70 5.73 2.14
N ILE A 21 1.48 6.88 1.48
CA ILE A 21 2.22 7.28 0.27
C ILE A 21 3.02 8.54 0.60
N THR A 22 4.34 8.49 0.45
CA THR A 22 5.22 9.60 0.84
C THR A 22 6.52 9.64 0.00
N VAL A 23 7.36 10.63 0.24
CA VAL A 23 8.76 10.70 -0.22
C VAL A 23 9.70 10.22 0.88
N ASP A 24 11.00 10.08 0.59
CA ASP A 24 12.01 9.64 1.58
C ASP A 24 12.09 10.61 2.77
N THR A 25 11.34 10.29 3.81
CA THR A 25 11.16 11.08 5.04
C THR A 25 11.02 10.12 6.21
N MET A 26 11.16 10.65 7.43
CA MET A 26 10.95 9.91 8.67
C MET A 26 9.60 9.15 8.69
N ILE A 27 8.53 9.67 8.09
CA ILE A 27 7.22 9.00 8.04
C ILE A 27 7.28 7.67 7.28
N GLY A 28 8.06 7.60 6.19
CA GLY A 28 8.23 6.36 5.43
C GLY A 28 8.93 5.27 6.25
N HIS A 29 9.91 5.66 7.06
CA HIS A 29 10.58 4.76 8.00
C HIS A 29 9.68 4.34 9.16
N LEU A 30 8.96 5.29 9.75
CA LEU A 30 8.05 5.04 10.85
C LEU A 30 6.96 4.04 10.44
N ALA A 31 6.31 4.27 9.29
CA ALA A 31 5.29 3.38 8.75
C ALA A 31 5.85 2.00 8.39
N GLY A 32 7.03 1.96 7.77
CA GLY A 32 7.74 0.72 7.46
C GLY A 32 8.10 -0.11 8.70
N THR A 33 8.54 0.54 9.79
CA THR A 33 8.85 -0.12 11.07
C THR A 33 7.60 -0.77 11.69
N PHE A 34 6.43 -0.14 11.58
CA PHE A 34 5.16 -0.70 12.08
C PHE A 34 4.51 -1.70 11.11
N GLY A 35 5.12 -1.98 9.97
CA GLY A 35 4.56 -2.91 8.98
C GLY A 35 3.34 -2.39 8.24
N VAL A 36 3.02 -1.09 8.36
CA VAL A 36 1.93 -0.46 7.60
C VAL A 36 2.30 -0.48 6.12
N PRO A 37 1.39 -0.87 5.19
CA PRO A 37 1.65 -0.77 3.77
C PRO A 37 2.11 0.64 3.39
N THR A 38 3.29 0.75 2.78
CA THR A 38 3.92 2.06 2.58
C THR A 38 4.57 2.16 1.20
N TRP A 39 4.29 3.24 0.48
CA TRP A 39 4.87 3.54 -0.82
C TRP A 39 5.75 4.78 -0.73
N ILE A 40 7.03 4.62 -1.11
CA ILE A 40 8.00 5.71 -1.08
C ILE A 40 8.36 6.10 -2.51
N ILE A 41 8.14 7.36 -2.86
CA ILE A 41 8.54 7.94 -4.14
C ILE A 41 9.95 8.50 -4.01
N LEU A 42 10.88 7.91 -4.76
CA LEU A 42 12.30 8.21 -4.74
C LEU A 42 12.72 9.08 -5.92
N PRO A 43 13.65 10.04 -5.71
CA PRO A 43 14.30 10.75 -6.81
C PRO A 43 15.20 9.80 -7.62
N PHE A 44 15.72 10.28 -8.75
CA PHE A 44 16.66 9.53 -9.59
C PHE A 44 17.93 9.11 -8.84
N ALA A 45 18.48 9.99 -8.01
CA ALA A 45 19.60 9.71 -7.13
C ALA A 45 19.08 9.56 -5.70
N PRO A 46 18.58 8.36 -5.31
CA PRO A 46 18.09 8.12 -3.96
C PRO A 46 19.25 8.00 -2.97
N ASP A 47 18.92 8.09 -1.69
CA ASP A 47 19.84 7.70 -0.63
C ASP A 47 20.27 6.23 -0.75
N TRP A 48 21.50 5.93 -0.33
CA TRP A 48 22.13 4.61 -0.42
C TRP A 48 21.27 3.48 0.19
N ARG A 49 20.48 3.78 1.23
CA ARG A 49 19.60 2.82 1.92
C ARG A 49 18.59 2.16 0.99
N TRP A 50 18.23 2.86 -0.09
CA TRP A 50 17.22 2.40 -1.03
C TRP A 50 17.78 1.68 -2.23
N PHE A 51 19.10 1.54 -2.37
CA PHE A 51 19.76 0.97 -3.55
C PHE A 51 19.39 1.70 -4.86
N LEU A 52 19.99 1.30 -5.97
CA LEU A 52 19.80 1.97 -7.27
C LEU A 52 18.67 1.35 -8.12
N LYS A 53 18.24 0.13 -7.81
CA LYS A 53 17.31 -0.67 -8.62
C LYS A 53 16.32 -1.42 -7.72
N GLY A 54 15.28 -1.99 -8.33
CA GLY A 54 14.23 -2.72 -7.61
C GLY A 54 13.13 -1.81 -7.07
N SER A 55 12.02 -2.44 -6.69
CA SER A 55 10.84 -1.77 -6.11
C SER A 55 10.59 -2.21 -4.66
N ASP A 56 11.48 -2.99 -4.08
CA ASP A 56 11.45 -3.51 -2.72
C ASP A 56 12.66 -3.01 -1.92
N THR A 57 12.66 -3.32 -0.63
CA THR A 57 13.71 -2.94 0.30
C THR A 57 13.92 -4.05 1.34
N PRO A 58 15.18 -4.35 1.73
CA PRO A 58 15.44 -5.34 2.78
C PRO A 58 15.06 -4.83 4.18
N TRP A 59 14.90 -3.51 4.36
CA TRP A 59 14.64 -2.91 5.66
C TRP A 59 13.20 -3.10 6.13
N TYR A 60 12.25 -3.05 5.19
CA TYR A 60 10.82 -3.02 5.50
C TYR A 60 10.03 -3.83 4.47
N ARG A 61 9.51 -5.00 4.89
CA ARG A 61 8.75 -5.88 4.00
C ARG A 61 7.44 -5.24 3.49
N SER A 62 6.86 -4.30 4.24
CA SER A 62 5.63 -3.59 3.88
C SER A 62 5.86 -2.42 2.92
N VAL A 63 7.12 -2.07 2.63
CA VAL A 63 7.46 -0.90 1.81
C VAL A 63 7.65 -1.29 0.35
N ARG A 64 7.07 -0.49 -0.55
CA ARG A 64 7.33 -0.50 -1.99
C ARG A 64 7.93 0.83 -2.44
N LEU A 65 8.91 0.78 -3.32
CA LEU A 65 9.62 1.92 -3.86
C LEU A 65 9.14 2.26 -5.28
N PHE A 66 8.86 3.54 -5.52
CA PHE A 66 8.55 4.11 -6.83
C PHE A 66 9.66 5.07 -7.22
N ARG A 67 10.37 4.80 -8.30
CA ARG A 67 11.54 5.60 -8.70
C ARG A 67 11.20 6.54 -9.84
N ARG A 68 11.70 7.78 -9.76
CA ARG A 68 11.83 8.69 -10.91
C ARG A 68 13.07 8.30 -11.71
N PHE A 69 12.99 8.22 -13.03
CA PHE A 69 14.16 8.03 -13.88
C PHE A 69 14.88 9.35 -14.21
N ALA A 70 16.15 9.29 -14.63
CA ALA A 70 17.02 10.47 -14.79
C ALA A 70 16.38 11.59 -15.63
N GLN A 71 15.80 11.21 -16.77
CA GLN A 71 15.23 12.09 -17.78
C GLN A 71 13.73 12.35 -17.57
N GLU A 72 13.13 11.83 -16.50
CA GLU A 72 11.71 12.03 -16.20
C GLU A 72 11.49 13.16 -15.21
N ASP A 73 10.48 13.99 -15.42
CA ASP A 73 9.92 14.83 -14.36
C ASP A 73 9.19 13.98 -13.30
N TRP A 74 8.65 14.62 -12.26
CA TRP A 74 7.90 13.92 -11.21
C TRP A 74 6.57 13.33 -11.68
N LEU A 75 5.96 13.91 -12.72
CA LEU A 75 4.65 13.50 -13.19
C LEU A 75 4.61 12.03 -13.67
N PRO A 76 5.56 11.52 -14.47
CA PRO A 76 5.71 10.09 -14.73
C PRO A 76 5.73 9.19 -13.47
N ALA A 77 6.49 9.57 -12.44
CA ALA A 77 6.56 8.80 -11.19
C ALA A 77 5.22 8.79 -10.44
N ILE A 78 4.55 9.95 -10.37
CA ILE A 78 3.22 10.09 -9.76
C ILE A 78 2.17 9.27 -10.54
N ARG A 79 2.25 9.23 -11.88
CA ARG A 79 1.35 8.40 -12.70
C ARG A 79 1.50 6.91 -12.38
N ARG A 80 2.73 6.42 -12.17
CA ARG A 80 2.96 5.02 -11.76
C ARG A 80 2.33 4.73 -10.38
N VAL A 81 2.43 5.66 -9.44
CA VAL A 81 1.78 5.56 -8.13
C VAL A 81 0.26 5.49 -8.28
N LYS A 82 -0.33 6.42 -9.05
CA LYS A 82 -1.77 6.45 -9.32
C LYS A 82 -2.27 5.14 -9.95
N GLN A 83 -1.60 4.68 -11.00
CA GLN A 83 -1.96 3.42 -11.68
C GLN A 83 -1.93 2.24 -10.71
N GLN A 84 -0.91 2.17 -9.84
CA GLN A 84 -0.83 1.10 -8.86
C GLN A 84 -1.96 1.19 -7.81
N LEU A 85 -2.35 2.41 -7.42
CA LEU A 85 -3.45 2.62 -6.48
C LEU A 85 -4.79 2.18 -7.08
N GLU A 86 -5.05 2.55 -8.33
CA GLU A 86 -6.23 2.11 -9.07
C GLU A 86 -6.28 0.57 -9.18
N LEU A 87 -5.13 -0.07 -9.45
CA LEU A 87 -5.05 -1.54 -9.47
C LEU A 87 -5.35 -2.17 -8.11
N GLN A 88 -4.83 -1.60 -7.02
CA GLN A 88 -5.14 -2.09 -5.66
C GLN A 88 -6.62 -1.92 -5.31
N GLN A 89 -7.22 -0.78 -5.67
CA GLN A 89 -8.63 -0.54 -5.46
C GLN A 89 -9.49 -1.58 -6.20
N LEU A 90 -9.20 -1.83 -7.48
CA LEU A 90 -9.93 -2.82 -8.28
C LEU A 90 -9.79 -4.24 -7.71
N GLN A 91 -8.61 -4.60 -7.18
CA GLN A 91 -8.40 -5.88 -6.52
C GLN A 91 -9.26 -6.00 -5.25
N PHE A 92 -9.32 -4.94 -4.45
CA PHE A 92 -10.13 -4.89 -3.25
C PHE A 92 -11.63 -5.04 -3.56
N GLU A 93 -12.14 -4.30 -4.56
CA GLU A 93 -13.53 -4.38 -5.01
C GLU A 93 -13.91 -5.81 -5.46
N ARG A 94 -13.04 -6.47 -6.22
CA ARG A 94 -13.24 -7.87 -6.66
C ARG A 94 -13.29 -8.84 -5.49
N ILE A 95 -12.47 -8.64 -4.45
CA ILE A 95 -12.49 -9.48 -3.25
C ILE A 95 -13.82 -9.33 -2.53
N ILE A 96 -14.28 -8.09 -2.33
CA ILE A 96 -15.59 -7.82 -1.70
C ILE A 96 -16.73 -8.47 -2.48
N GLU A 97 -16.73 -8.33 -3.81
CA GLU A 97 -17.77 -8.93 -4.66
C GLU A 97 -17.78 -10.47 -4.54
N LYS A 98 -16.60 -11.09 -4.60
CA LYS A 98 -16.45 -12.54 -4.42
C LYS A 98 -16.97 -12.99 -3.05
N GLU A 99 -16.64 -12.26 -1.98
CA GLU A 99 -17.14 -12.58 -0.64
C GLU A 99 -18.66 -12.46 -0.53
N LYS A 100 -19.25 -11.40 -1.09
CA LYS A 100 -20.71 -11.23 -1.13
C LYS A 100 -21.36 -12.41 -1.85
N TYR A 101 -20.83 -12.80 -3.00
CA TYR A 101 -21.33 -13.94 -3.77
C TYR A 101 -21.22 -15.26 -2.99
N CYS A 102 -20.08 -15.52 -2.34
CA CYS A 102 -19.91 -16.70 -1.49
C CYS A 102 -20.90 -16.74 -0.32
N ARG A 103 -21.24 -15.59 0.29
CA ARG A 103 -22.26 -15.51 1.35
C ARG A 103 -23.67 -15.77 0.80
N LEU A 104 -24.02 -15.23 -0.36
CA LEU A 104 -25.31 -15.48 -1.02
C LEU A 104 -25.51 -16.96 -1.32
N ILE A 105 -24.48 -17.61 -1.87
CA ILE A 105 -24.49 -19.05 -2.14
C ILE A 105 -24.70 -19.86 -0.85
N LYS A 106 -23.93 -19.58 0.20
CA LYS A 106 -24.02 -20.31 1.47
C LYS A 106 -25.37 -20.13 2.18
N ASN A 107 -26.03 -18.99 1.96
CA ASN A 107 -27.35 -18.70 2.52
C ASN A 107 -28.51 -19.23 1.66
N ASN A 108 -28.23 -19.84 0.50
CA ASN A 108 -29.25 -20.45 -0.33
C ASN A 108 -29.66 -21.81 0.29
N PRO A 109 -30.93 -22.02 0.65
CA PRO A 109 -31.40 -23.29 1.24
C PRO A 109 -31.15 -24.51 0.33
N ASN A 110 -30.98 -24.31 -0.98
CA ASN A 110 -30.73 -25.38 -1.94
C ASN A 110 -29.23 -25.69 -2.13
N TYR A 111 -28.32 -25.05 -1.38
CA TYR A 111 -26.87 -25.19 -1.56
C TYR A 111 -26.35 -26.61 -1.26
N GLY A 112 -27.05 -27.39 -0.42
CA GLY A 112 -26.65 -28.74 -0.01
C GLY A 112 -27.06 -29.88 -0.96
N GLU A 113 -27.99 -29.65 -1.88
CA GLU A 113 -28.54 -30.72 -2.75
C GLU A 113 -27.70 -30.94 -4.02
N ALA A 114 -26.84 -30.00 -4.39
CA ALA A 114 -26.09 -30.02 -5.66
C ALA A 114 -24.70 -30.69 -5.58
N THR A 115 -24.33 -31.31 -4.46
CA THR A 115 -22.99 -31.94 -4.28
C THR A 115 -23.02 -33.47 -4.23
N ILE A 116 -24.20 -34.09 -4.43
CA ILE A 116 -24.37 -35.56 -4.43
C ILE A 116 -24.96 -36.00 -5.77
N THR A 117 -24.19 -35.95 -6.84
CA THR A 117 -24.39 -36.75 -8.07
C THR A 117 -23.05 -36.86 -8.79
#